data_AF-A0AAW2LPM0-F1
#
_entry.id   AF-A0AAW2LPM0-F1
#
_cell.length_a   1.000
_cell.length_b   1.000
_cell.length_c   1.000
_cell.angle_alpha   90.00
_cell.angle_beta   90.00
_cell.angle_gamma   90.00
#
_symmetry.space_group_name_H-M   'P 1'
#
loop_
_entity.id
_entity.type
_entity.pdbx_description
1 polymer ?
#
loop_
_entity_poly.entity_id
_entity_poly.type
_entity_poly.pdbx_seq_one_letter_code
_entity_poly.pdbx_strand_id
1 'polypeptide(L)'
;MRRTKSRMMRMEKREVGIVHEFLSLTLEKMVEVEKISHFRKWVGIDLNVRDLFLDHPGMFYLSTKGKRHTVFLREAYERGCLIEAGRKLLDLALLGCCGLGRGDDKSNSVDQSEENEVEEMYND
;
A
#
# COMPACT_ATOMS: atom_id res chain seq x y z
N MET A 1 27.02 -15.27 -23.76
CA MET A 1 25.74 -15.58 -23.12
C MET A 1 25.06 -14.28 -22.62
N ARG A 2 24.49 -13.45 -23.50
CA ARG A 2 23.89 -12.13 -23.13
C ARG A 2 22.35 -12.09 -23.21
N ARG A 3 21.72 -13.12 -23.78
CA ARG A 3 20.26 -13.18 -24.03
C ARG A 3 19.42 -13.46 -22.78
N THR A 4 20.00 -14.06 -21.74
CA THR A 4 19.29 -14.43 -20.51
C THR A 4 19.07 -13.25 -19.56
N LYS A 5 20.04 -12.32 -19.47
CA LYS A 5 19.97 -11.15 -18.58
C LYS A 5 18.81 -10.20 -18.93
N SER A 6 18.60 -9.93 -20.22
CA SER A 6 17.48 -9.07 -20.67
C SER A 6 16.12 -9.73 -20.45
N ARG A 7 16.04 -11.07 -20.55
CA ARG A 7 14.82 -11.82 -20.26
C ARG A 7 14.48 -11.75 -18.77
N MET A 8 15.47 -11.95 -17.89
CA MET A 8 15.27 -11.86 -16.45
C MET A 8 14.81 -10.47 -16.01
N MET A 9 15.46 -9.39 -16.49
CA MET A 9 15.01 -8.02 -16.20
C MET A 9 13.58 -7.73 -16.65
N ARG A 10 13.14 -8.33 -17.77
CA ARG A 10 11.75 -8.17 -18.23
C ARG A 10 10.77 -8.90 -17.31
N MET A 11 11.13 -10.10 -16.86
CA MET A 11 10.32 -10.89 -15.93
C MET A 11 10.22 -10.18 -14.57
N GLU A 12 11.35 -9.71 -14.04
CA GLU A 12 11.43 -8.93 -12.80
C GLU A 12 10.52 -7.69 -12.82
N LYS A 13 10.60 -6.87 -13.88
CA LYS A 13 9.71 -5.71 -14.05
C LYS A 13 8.23 -6.09 -14.09
N ARG A 14 7.89 -7.21 -14.73
CA ARG A 14 6.52 -7.73 -14.77
C ARG A 14 6.07 -8.15 -13.38
N GLU A 15 6.90 -8.86 -12.63
CA GLU A 15 6.59 -9.30 -11.27
C GLU A 15 6.41 -8.12 -10.31
N VAL A 16 7.27 -7.11 -10.40
CA VAL A 16 7.11 -5.84 -9.65
C VAL A 16 5.76 -5.19 -9.98
N GLY A 17 5.40 -5.08 -11.27
CA GLY A 17 4.12 -4.52 -11.68
C GLY A 17 2.92 -5.29 -11.13
N ILE A 18 2.96 -6.63 -11.20
CA ILE A 18 1.90 -7.49 -10.65
C ILE A 18 1.73 -7.28 -9.15
N VAL A 19 2.84 -7.27 -8.39
CA VAL A 19 2.77 -7.08 -6.94
C VAL A 19 2.30 -5.67 -6.58
N HIS A 20 2.74 -4.67 -7.34
CA HIS A 20 2.30 -3.29 -7.18
C HIS A 20 0.80 -3.14 -7.41
N GLU A 21 0.26 -3.68 -8.50
CA GLU A 21 -1.19 -3.68 -8.78
C GLU A 21 -1.96 -4.47 -7.72
N PHE A 22 -1.46 -5.63 -7.33
CA PHE A 22 -2.08 -6.46 -6.28
C PHE A 22 -2.18 -5.71 -4.96
N LEU A 23 -1.09 -5.09 -4.50
CA LEU A 23 -1.08 -4.27 -3.29
C LEU A 23 -2.00 -3.06 -3.44
N SER A 24 -2.05 -2.45 -4.62
CA SER A 24 -2.96 -1.34 -4.94
C SER A 24 -4.43 -1.73 -4.88
N LEU A 25 -4.79 -3.02 -4.95
CA LEU A 25 -6.16 -3.50 -4.75
C LEU A 25 -6.49 -3.78 -3.28
N THR A 26 -5.49 -4.01 -2.43
CA THR A 26 -5.72 -4.24 -0.99
C THR A 26 -6.21 -2.96 -0.29
N LEU A 27 -6.94 -3.12 0.80
CA LEU A 27 -7.46 -1.98 1.58
C LEU A 27 -6.33 -1.21 2.26
N GLU A 28 -5.41 -1.94 2.90
CA GLU A 28 -4.31 -1.36 3.66
C GLU A 28 -3.07 -1.10 2.81
N LYS A 29 -3.05 -1.44 1.51
CA LYS A 29 -1.88 -1.29 0.62
C LYS A 29 -0.61 -1.98 1.16
N MET A 30 -0.82 -3.00 1.98
CA MET A 30 0.22 -3.82 2.61
C MET A 30 -0.22 -5.28 2.67
N VAL A 31 0.75 -6.19 2.73
CA VAL A 31 0.50 -7.62 2.93
C VAL A 31 1.73 -8.32 3.51
N GLU A 32 1.52 -9.46 4.14
CA GLU A 32 2.62 -10.28 4.65
C GLU A 32 3.32 -11.04 3.53
N VAL A 33 4.65 -11.09 3.59
CA VAL A 33 5.49 -11.77 2.58
C VAL A 33 5.20 -13.27 2.52
N GLU A 34 4.88 -13.90 3.66
CA GLU A 34 4.49 -15.32 3.69
C GLU A 34 3.24 -15.57 2.84
N LYS A 35 2.24 -14.67 2.92
CA LYS A 35 1.03 -14.78 2.10
C LYS A 35 1.42 -14.74 0.62
N ILE A 36 2.22 -13.76 0.21
CA ILE A 36 2.70 -13.68 -1.19
C ILE A 36 3.45 -14.93 -1.62
N SER A 37 4.31 -15.46 -0.75
CA SER A 37 5.05 -16.68 -1.04
C SER A 37 4.14 -17.88 -1.30
N HIS A 38 2.97 -17.97 -0.64
CA HIS A 38 2.01 -19.04 -0.88
C HIS A 38 1.33 -18.94 -2.25
N PHE A 39 1.01 -17.72 -2.70
CA PHE A 39 0.36 -17.51 -3.99
C PHE A 39 1.32 -17.22 -5.14
N ARG A 40 2.64 -17.22 -4.93
CA ARG A 40 3.63 -16.96 -5.99
C ARG A 40 3.42 -17.81 -7.25
N LYS A 41 3.04 -19.08 -7.08
CA LYS A 41 2.75 -20.02 -8.18
C LYS A 41 1.50 -19.64 -8.98
N TRP A 42 0.51 -19.01 -8.32
CA TRP A 42 -0.72 -18.56 -8.95
C TRP A 42 -0.52 -17.29 -9.77
N VAL A 43 0.30 -16.35 -9.30
CA VAL A 43 0.61 -15.11 -10.01
C VAL A 43 1.74 -15.26 -11.04
N GLY A 44 2.39 -16.43 -11.08
CA GLY A 44 3.52 -16.70 -11.97
C GLY A 44 4.74 -15.85 -11.63
N ILE A 45 5.01 -15.68 -10.33
CA ILE A 45 6.23 -15.05 -9.79
C ILE A 45 7.24 -16.17 -9.55
N ASP A 46 8.31 -16.16 -10.34
CA ASP A 46 9.39 -17.14 -10.28
C ASP A 46 10.57 -16.65 -9.42
N LEU A 47 10.66 -15.35 -9.15
CA LEU A 47 11.69 -14.80 -8.26
C LEU A 47 11.36 -15.04 -6.78
N ASN A 48 12.40 -15.02 -5.96
CA ASN A 48 12.24 -14.96 -4.52
C ASN A 48 11.55 -13.63 -4.16
N VAL A 49 10.36 -13.75 -3.57
CA VAL A 49 9.52 -12.60 -3.22
C VAL A 49 10.27 -11.59 -2.33
N ARG A 50 11.12 -12.05 -1.41
CA ARG A 50 11.93 -11.18 -0.55
C ARG A 50 12.95 -10.38 -1.36
N ASP A 51 13.67 -11.06 -2.25
CA ASP A 51 14.71 -10.44 -3.09
C ASP A 51 14.06 -9.37 -4.00
N LEU A 52 12.89 -9.66 -4.58
CA LEU A 52 12.11 -8.70 -5.38
C LEU A 52 11.87 -7.37 -4.64
N PHE A 53 11.52 -7.43 -3.35
CA PHE A 53 11.27 -6.24 -2.54
C PHE A 53 12.55 -5.51 -2.15
N LEU A 54 13.62 -6.26 -1.88
CA LEU A 54 14.92 -5.69 -1.54
C LEU A 54 15.59 -5.01 -2.75
N ASP A 55 15.35 -5.53 -3.95
CA ASP A 55 15.85 -4.96 -5.21
C ASP A 55 15.11 -3.68 -5.61
N HIS A 56 13.89 -3.45 -5.08
CA HIS A 56 13.02 -2.31 -5.42
C HIS A 56 12.59 -1.47 -4.21
N PRO A 57 13.54 -0.92 -3.43
CA PRO A 57 13.22 -0.12 -2.25
C PRO A 57 12.53 1.21 -2.59
N GLY A 58 12.60 1.66 -3.85
CA GLY A 58 11.88 2.84 -4.35
C GLY A 58 10.36 2.66 -4.38
N MET A 59 9.89 1.44 -4.61
CA MET A 59 8.47 1.12 -4.77
C MET A 59 7.88 0.46 -3.52
N PHE A 60 8.67 -0.39 -2.87
CA PHE A 60 8.22 -1.16 -1.73
C PHE A 60 9.02 -0.84 -0.48
N TYR A 61 8.35 -0.95 0.66
CA TYR A 61 8.97 -0.90 1.97
C TYR A 61 8.74 -2.23 2.68
N LEU A 62 9.80 -2.83 3.23
CA LEU A 62 9.72 -4.09 3.95
C LEU A 62 9.90 -3.82 5.45
N SER A 63 8.82 -4.00 6.23
CA SER A 63 8.90 -3.98 7.68
C SER A 63 9.08 -5.39 8.22
N THR A 64 9.92 -5.52 9.25
CA THR A 64 10.10 -6.77 9.98
C THR A 64 9.65 -6.56 11.41
N LYS A 65 8.57 -7.24 11.80
CA LYS A 65 8.06 -7.25 13.17
C LYS A 65 8.27 -8.65 13.76
N GLY A 66 9.34 -8.80 14.53
CA GLY A 66 9.77 -10.09 15.07
C GLY A 66 10.10 -11.07 13.95
N LYS A 67 9.30 -12.15 13.82
CA LYS A 67 9.46 -13.16 12.75
C LYS A 67 8.59 -12.90 11.51
N ARG A 68 7.71 -11.89 11.56
CA ARG A 68 6.78 -11.58 10.47
C ARG A 68 7.37 -10.47 9.61
N HIS A 69 7.30 -10.65 8.29
CA HIS A 69 7.71 -9.65 7.33
C HIS A 69 6.47 -9.16 6.58
N THR A 70 6.28 -7.84 6.57
CA THR A 70 5.16 -7.18 5.90
C THR A 70 5.71 -6.21 4.88
N VAL A 71 5.21 -6.29 3.66
CA VAL A 71 5.54 -5.36 2.58
C VAL A 71 4.45 -4.30 2.46
N PHE A 72 4.89 -3.06 2.23
CA PHE A 72 4.06 -1.87 2.10
C PHE A 72 4.35 -1.23 0.75
N LEU A 73 3.31 -0.71 0.10
CA LEU A 73 3.45 0.07 -1.12
C LEU A 73 3.82 1.52 -0.77
N ARG A 74 5.01 2.00 -1.15
CA ARG A 74 5.51 3.32 -0.71
C ARG A 74 4.63 4.48 -1.17
N GLU A 75 4.15 4.44 -2.40
CA GLU A 75 3.27 5.50 -2.94
C GLU A 75 1.92 5.60 -2.24
N ALA A 76 1.50 4.56 -1.51
CA ALA A 76 0.25 4.59 -0.78
C ALA A 76 0.36 5.36 0.55
N TYR A 77 1.57 5.63 1.04
CA TYR A 77 1.77 6.24 2.35
C TYR A 77 2.52 7.57 2.23
N GLU A 78 1.94 8.62 2.81
CA GLU A 78 2.57 9.93 2.94
C GLU A 78 2.65 10.30 4.42
N ARG A 79 3.84 10.65 4.91
CA ARG A 79 4.09 10.99 6.34
C ARG A 79 3.62 9.92 7.34
N GLY A 80 3.57 8.65 6.92
CA GLY A 80 3.10 7.54 7.75
C GLY A 80 1.57 7.35 7.72
N CYS A 81 0.83 8.18 7.00
CA CYS A 81 -0.61 8.06 6.81
C CYS A 81 -0.93 7.44 5.44
N LEU A 82 -1.94 6.57 5.40
CA LEU A 82 -2.44 5.95 4.17
C LEU A 82 -3.27 6.98 3.39
N ILE A 83 -2.85 7.32 2.17
CA ILE A 83 -3.42 8.42 1.37
C ILE A 83 -4.83 8.09 0.88
N GLU A 84 -5.05 6.87 0.36
CA GLU A 84 -6.31 6.42 -0.22
C GLU A 84 -6.67 5.02 0.29
N ALA A 85 -7.14 4.96 1.54
CA ALA A 85 -7.70 3.75 2.12
C ALA A 85 -9.08 3.49 1.48
N GLY A 86 -9.15 2.53 0.55
CA GLY A 86 -10.40 1.86 0.14
C GLY A 86 -11.59 2.73 -0.31
N ARG A 87 -11.44 4.05 -0.50
CA ARG A 87 -12.57 4.94 -0.78
C ARG A 87 -13.32 4.54 -2.04
N LYS A 88 -12.67 3.96 -3.05
CA LYS A 88 -13.35 3.46 -4.26
C LYS A 88 -14.28 2.27 -4.01
N LEU A 89 -13.98 1.36 -3.07
CA LEU A 89 -14.85 0.22 -2.76
C LEU A 89 -15.99 0.62 -1.82
N LEU A 90 -15.69 1.50 -0.85
CA LEU A 90 -16.72 2.08 0.02
C LEU A 90 -17.64 3.02 -0.77
N ASP A 91 -17.09 3.87 -1.65
CA ASP A 91 -17.87 4.74 -2.54
C ASP A 91 -18.70 3.91 -3.50
N LEU A 92 -18.19 2.81 -4.08
CA LEU A 92 -19.02 1.95 -4.93
C LEU A 92 -20.15 1.27 -4.15
N ALA A 93 -19.89 0.86 -2.90
CA ALA A 93 -20.92 0.33 -2.01
C ALA A 93 -21.92 1.40 -1.56
N LEU A 94 -21.48 2.65 -1.36
CA LEU A 94 -22.33 3.79 -1.00
C LEU A 94 -23.13 4.32 -2.20
N LEU A 95 -22.52 4.43 -3.39
CA LEU A 95 -23.14 4.79 -4.67
C LEU A 95 -24.18 3.76 -5.10
N GLY A 96 -24.08 2.51 -4.66
CA GLY A 96 -25.11 1.48 -4.82
C GLY A 96 -26.36 1.69 -3.96
N CYS A 97 -26.33 2.58 -2.96
CA CYS A 97 -27.43 2.82 -2.03
C CYS A 97 -28.02 4.24 -2.07
N CYS A 98 -27.44 5.17 -2.82
CA CYS A 98 -27.94 6.55 -2.91
C CYS A 98 -29.06 6.70 -3.95
N GLY A 99 -30.21 6.10 -3.64
CA GLY A 99 -31.48 6.34 -4.29
C GLY A 99 -32.56 6.72 -3.29
N LEU A 100 -32.33 7.72 -2.43
CA LEU A 100 -33.36 8.38 -1.60
C LEU A 100 -32.87 9.79 -1.22
N GLY A 101 -33.54 10.81 -1.73
CA GLY A 101 -33.18 12.21 -1.52
C GLY A 101 -33.45 12.71 -0.09
N ARG A 102 -32.74 13.79 0.28
CA ARG A 102 -33.23 14.77 1.24
C ARG A 102 -32.38 16.04 1.19
N GLY A 103 -33.06 17.12 0.79
CA GLY A 103 -32.97 18.48 1.30
C GLY A 103 -31.60 19.09 1.57
N ASP A 104 -31.31 20.14 0.81
CA ASP A 104 -30.41 21.23 1.17
C ASP A 104 -30.60 21.68 2.63
N ASP A 105 -29.50 21.93 3.34
CA ASP A 105 -29.41 23.01 4.33
C ASP A 105 -27.95 23.48 4.47
N LYS A 106 -27.71 24.73 4.07
CA LYS A 106 -26.47 25.47 4.31
C LYS A 106 -26.42 25.91 5.76
N SER A 107 -25.32 25.63 6.46
CA SER A 107 -24.85 26.50 7.54
C SER A 107 -23.33 26.47 7.65
N ASN A 108 -22.77 27.65 7.92
CA ASN A 108 -21.37 28.02 7.82
C ASN A 108 -20.93 28.48 9.21
N SER A 109 -19.89 27.86 9.78
CA SER A 109 -19.05 28.39 10.89
C SER A 109 -17.90 27.41 11.07
N VAL A 110 -16.69 27.69 10.56
CA VAL A 110 -15.59 28.34 11.29
C VAL A 110 -15.49 27.83 12.72
N ASP A 111 -14.49 26.98 12.98
CA ASP A 111 -13.71 27.10 14.20
C ASP A 111 -12.27 26.64 14.00
N GLN A 112 -11.34 27.47 14.48
CA GLN A 112 -9.90 27.27 14.51
C GLN A 112 -9.52 26.77 15.90
N SER A 113 -8.68 25.75 15.99
CA SER A 113 -7.94 25.48 17.23
C SER A 113 -6.61 24.83 16.86
N GLU A 114 -5.56 25.65 16.87
CA GLU A 114 -4.20 25.22 17.16
C GLU A 114 -4.11 24.83 18.66
N GLU A 115 -2.93 24.34 19.05
CA GLU A 115 -2.50 23.88 20.38
C GLU A 115 -2.62 22.36 20.60
N ASN A 116 -1.63 21.64 21.13
CA ASN A 116 -0.28 21.99 21.57
C ASN A 116 0.52 20.69 21.70
N GLU A 117 1.82 20.83 21.45
CA GLU A 117 2.97 20.21 22.12
C GLU A 117 2.75 18.95 22.97
N VAL A 118 3.46 17.87 22.62
CA VAL A 118 4.06 16.98 23.63
C VAL A 118 5.46 16.61 23.14
N GLU A 119 6.46 17.38 23.57
CA GLU A 119 7.88 17.08 23.45
C GLU A 119 8.45 16.98 24.87
N GLU A 120 8.55 15.77 25.41
CA GLU A 120 9.52 15.36 26.45
C GLU A 120 9.68 13.83 26.31
N MET A 121 10.79 13.16 26.57
CA MET A 121 11.97 13.39 27.39
C MET A 121 13.10 12.55 26.78
N TYR A 122 14.36 13.03 26.74
CA TYR A 122 15.61 12.28 27.04
C TYR A 122 16.80 13.21 26.77
N ASN A 123 17.36 13.83 27.81
CA ASN A 123 18.72 13.54 28.31
C ASN A 123 19.18 14.58 29.35
N ASP A 124 19.86 14.04 30.37
CA ASP A 124 20.73 14.68 31.38
C ASP A 124 21.64 15.78 30.81
#